data_AF-A0A958FCS6-F1
#
_entry.id   AF-A0A958FCS6-F1
#
_cell.length_a   1.000
_cell.length_b   1.000
_cell.length_c   1.000
_cell.angle_alpha   90.00
_cell.angle_beta   90.00
_cell.angle_gamma   90.00
#
_symmetry.space_group_name_H-M   'P 1'
#
loop_
_entity.id
_entity.type
_entity.pdbx_description
1 polymer ?
#
loop_
_entity_poly.entity_id
_entity_poly.type
_entity_poly.pdbx_seq_one_letter_code
_entity_poly.pdbx_strand_id
1 'polypeptide(L)'
;GSEDSEPASTQTSSRNSAAPFGSSVTRFGRPPILSPTLGEIYISQGRYEEAIDVFRQLLEKDPRNRRYQKKIDDIGKILEKKSGEQ
;
A
#
# COMPACT_ATOMS: atom_id res chain seq x y z
N GLY A 1 26.48 38.59 -37.29
CA GLY A 1 25.18 37.89 -37.33
C GLY A 1 25.43 36.54 -36.72
N SER A 2 25.04 36.35 -35.47
CA SER A 2 23.67 35.87 -35.14
C SER A 2 23.61 34.38 -35.46
N GLU A 3 23.94 33.54 -34.50
CA GLU A 3 22.95 32.96 -33.57
C GLU A 3 22.21 31.83 -34.28
N ASP A 4 22.63 30.60 -34.00
CA ASP A 4 21.71 29.47 -33.88
C ASP A 4 22.43 28.41 -33.03
N SER A 5 22.40 28.57 -31.71
CA SER A 5 21.39 27.97 -30.82
C SER A 5 21.68 26.49 -30.55
N GLU A 6 22.54 26.25 -29.56
CA GLU A 6 22.59 24.96 -28.88
C GLU A 6 21.32 24.79 -28.04
N PRO A 7 20.52 23.73 -28.20
CA PRO A 7 19.49 23.41 -27.24
C PRO A 7 20.11 22.67 -26.04
N ALA A 8 20.20 23.45 -24.98
CA ALA A 8 20.24 23.11 -23.56
C ALA A 8 19.88 21.66 -23.17
N SER A 9 20.74 21.13 -22.31
CA SER A 9 20.48 20.14 -21.26
C SER A 9 19.03 20.14 -20.76
N THR A 10 18.30 19.06 -21.00
CA THR A 10 17.15 18.70 -20.17
C THR A 10 17.46 17.43 -19.41
N GLN A 11 17.92 17.66 -18.19
CA GLN A 11 17.98 16.71 -17.10
C GLN A 11 16.55 16.26 -16.79
N THR A 12 16.07 15.21 -17.45
CA THR A 12 14.81 14.54 -17.08
C THR A 12 15.11 13.52 -15.98
N SER A 13 15.56 14.03 -14.83
CA SER A 13 15.48 13.31 -13.56
C SER A 13 14.02 13.27 -13.13
N SER A 14 13.27 12.32 -13.69
CA SER A 14 12.15 11.72 -12.97
C SER A 14 12.04 10.27 -13.41
N ARG A 15 13.07 9.49 -13.03
CA ARG A 15 12.83 8.11 -12.63
C ARG A 15 11.86 8.19 -11.46
N ASN A 16 10.57 8.20 -11.77
CA ASN A 16 9.60 7.81 -10.78
C ASN A 16 9.84 6.32 -10.59
N SER A 17 10.67 6.03 -9.59
CA SER A 17 10.95 4.70 -9.06
C SER A 17 9.62 4.13 -8.59
N ALA A 18 8.83 3.58 -9.52
CA ALA A 18 7.87 2.55 -9.18
C ALA A 18 8.71 1.48 -8.50
N ALA A 19 8.59 1.46 -7.17
CA ALA A 19 9.41 0.62 -6.31
C ALA A 19 9.46 -0.78 -6.91
N PRO A 20 10.65 -1.40 -7.03
CA PRO A 20 10.67 -2.83 -7.24
C PRO A 20 9.94 -3.38 -6.01
N PHE A 21 8.79 -4.01 -6.22
CA PHE A 21 8.20 -4.89 -5.21
C PHE A 21 9.16 -6.07 -5.06
N GLY A 22 10.28 -5.80 -4.39
CA GLY A 22 11.18 -6.77 -3.85
C GLY A 22 10.41 -7.41 -2.72
N SER A 23 9.88 -8.60 -3.00
CA SER A 23 9.88 -9.70 -2.05
C SER A 23 9.55 -10.96 -2.83
N SER A 24 10.61 -11.54 -3.35
CA SER A 24 10.74 -12.97 -3.61
C SER A 24 10.31 -13.74 -2.35
N VAL A 25 9.02 -13.98 -2.17
CA VAL A 25 8.54 -15.03 -1.25
C VAL A 25 8.09 -16.19 -2.11
N THR A 26 9.08 -17.02 -2.43
CA THR A 26 8.86 -18.44 -2.67
C THR A 26 8.17 -19.03 -1.44
N ARG A 27 6.89 -19.40 -1.56
CA ARG A 27 6.41 -20.68 -1.01
C ARG A 27 5.05 -21.02 -1.59
N PHE A 28 4.94 -22.27 -2.04
CA PHE A 28 3.70 -22.92 -2.41
C PHE A 28 2.64 -22.76 -1.31
N GLY A 29 1.72 -21.85 -1.55
CA GLY A 29 0.50 -21.64 -0.78
C GLY A 29 -0.35 -20.80 -1.70
N ARG A 30 -1.54 -21.30 -2.07
CA ARG A 30 -2.47 -20.52 -2.90
C ARG A 30 -2.54 -19.11 -2.31
N PRO A 31 -2.43 -18.04 -3.12
CA PRO A 31 -2.47 -16.69 -2.59
C PRO A 31 -3.71 -16.59 -1.68
N PRO A 32 -3.56 -16.14 -0.43
CA PRO A 32 -4.69 -16.05 0.48
C PRO A 32 -5.80 -15.31 -0.26
N ILE A 33 -7.03 -15.83 -0.21
CA ILE A 33 -8.17 -15.22 -0.90
C ILE A 33 -8.35 -13.83 -0.29
N LEU A 34 -7.79 -12.82 -0.95
CA LEU A 34 -7.88 -11.43 -0.54
C LEU A 34 -9.35 -11.03 -0.70
N SER A 35 -10.02 -10.93 0.44
CA SER A 35 -11.42 -10.56 0.50
C SER A 35 -11.64 -9.58 1.65
N PRO A 36 -12.63 -8.67 1.53
CA PRO A 36 -12.99 -7.78 2.63
C PRO A 36 -13.33 -8.58 3.91
N THR A 37 -13.98 -9.73 3.74
CA THR A 37 -14.32 -10.65 4.82
C THR A 37 -13.08 -11.17 5.55
N LEU A 38 -12.01 -11.52 4.83
CA LEU A 38 -10.75 -11.94 5.45
C LEU A 38 -10.15 -10.81 6.30
N GLY A 39 -10.15 -9.58 5.79
CA GLY A 39 -9.70 -8.41 6.55
C GLY A 39 -10.52 -8.21 7.82
N GLU A 40 -11.84 -8.36 7.74
CA GLU A 40 -12.74 -8.26 8.90
C GLU A 40 -12.50 -9.38 9.93
N ILE A 41 -12.22 -10.61 9.49
CA ILE A 41 -11.85 -11.72 10.37
C ILE A 41 -10.58 -11.38 11.16
N TYR A 42 -9.56 -10.81 10.50
CA TYR A 42 -8.33 -10.40 11.18
C TYR A 42 -8.58 -9.31 12.22
N ILE A 43 -9.45 -8.32 11.93
CA ILE A 43 -9.88 -7.32 12.93
C ILE A 43 -10.50 -8.00 14.15
N SER A 44 -11.44 -8.93 13.93
CA SER A 44 -12.12 -9.65 15.03
C SER A 44 -11.16 -10.50 15.87
N GLN A 45 -10.08 -11.01 15.28
CA GLN A 45 -9.02 -11.72 15.99
C GLN A 45 -8.02 -10.79 16.70
N GLY A 46 -8.17 -9.47 16.56
CA GLY A 46 -7.21 -8.48 17.07
C GLY A 46 -5.90 -8.40 16.28
N ARG A 47 -5.84 -9.05 15.12
CA ARG A 47 -4.69 -9.11 14.21
C ARG A 47 -4.75 -7.92 13.24
N TYR A 48 -4.60 -6.74 13.81
CA TYR A 48 -4.81 -5.47 13.12
C TYR A 48 -3.82 -5.21 11.97
N GLU A 49 -2.55 -5.59 12.15
CA GLU A 49 -1.53 -5.43 11.10
C GLU A 49 -1.87 -6.25 9.85
N GLU A 50 -2.26 -7.51 10.03
CA GLU A 50 -2.64 -8.39 8.92
C GLU A 50 -3.94 -7.95 8.25
N ALA A 51 -4.89 -7.39 9.02
CA ALA A 51 -6.08 -6.77 8.46
C ALA A 51 -5.69 -5.60 7.53
N ILE A 52 -4.78 -4.71 7.95
CA ILE A 52 -4.28 -3.60 7.13
C ILE A 52 -3.65 -4.13 5.86
N ASP A 53 -2.82 -5.17 5.92
CA ASP A 53 -2.18 -5.76 4.74
C ASP A 53 -3.19 -6.31 3.74
N VAL A 54 -4.27 -6.95 4.22
CA VAL A 54 -5.37 -7.40 3.34
C VAL A 54 -6.05 -6.21 2.67
N PHE A 55 -6.39 -5.16 3.42
CA PHE A 55 -7.06 -3.98 2.85
C PHE A 55 -6.16 -3.18 1.91
N ARG A 56 -4.83 -3.14 2.15
CA ARG A 56 -3.86 -2.54 1.23
C ARG A 56 -3.80 -3.28 -0.08
N GLN A 57 -3.71 -4.60 -0.07
CA GLN A 57 -3.72 -5.40 -1.29
C GLN A 57 -5.07 -5.33 -2.03
N LEU A 58 -6.17 -5.13 -1.31
CA LEU A 58 -7.48 -4.85 -1.92
C LEU A 58 -7.53 -3.45 -2.56
N LEU A 59 -6.88 -2.45 -1.98
CA LEU A 59 -6.74 -1.11 -2.56
C LEU A 59 -5.84 -1.08 -3.79
N GLU A 60 -4.84 -1.95 -3.88
CA GLU A 60 -4.06 -2.10 -5.11
C GLU A 60 -4.94 -2.53 -6.29
N LYS A 61 -5.99 -3.33 -6.02
CA LYS A 61 -6.97 -3.78 -7.03
C LYS A 61 -8.07 -2.75 -7.27
N ASP A 62 -8.56 -2.11 -6.21
CA ASP A 62 -9.60 -1.09 -6.27
C ASP A 62 -9.20 0.14 -5.43
N PRO A 63 -8.36 1.04 -5.98
CA PRO A 63 -7.81 2.17 -5.24
C PRO A 63 -8.85 3.25 -4.93
N ARG A 64 -10.00 3.21 -5.61
CA ARG A 64 -11.11 4.15 -5.38
C ARG A 64 -12.05 3.69 -4.27
N ASN A 65 -11.80 2.51 -3.70
CA ASN A 65 -12.64 1.96 -2.66
C ASN A 65 -12.42 2.66 -1.31
N ARG A 66 -13.23 3.69 -1.05
CA ARG A 66 -13.21 4.42 0.22
C ARG A 66 -13.48 3.53 1.43
N ARG A 67 -14.15 2.38 1.25
CA ARG A 67 -14.42 1.44 2.35
C ARG A 67 -13.12 0.85 2.88
N TYR A 68 -12.19 0.47 2.00
CA TYR A 68 -10.90 -0.10 2.42
C TYR A 68 -9.98 0.96 3.02
N GLN A 69 -9.95 2.17 2.45
CA GLN A 69 -9.22 3.30 3.05
C GLN A 69 -9.70 3.57 4.47
N LYS A 70 -11.02 3.67 4.67
CA LYS A 70 -11.60 3.89 5.99
C LYS A 70 -11.26 2.76 6.98
N LYS A 71 -11.30 1.50 6.54
CA LYS A 71 -10.92 0.35 7.39
C LYS A 71 -9.47 0.47 7.87
N ILE A 72 -8.54 0.82 6.99
CA ILE A 72 -7.12 1.00 7.37
C ILE A 72 -6.98 2.12 8.40
N ASP A 73 -7.63 3.27 8.18
CA ASP A 73 -7.61 4.40 9.11
C ASP A 73 -8.21 4.03 10.48
N ASP A 74 -9.36 3.35 10.48
CA ASP A 74 -10.04 2.92 11.70
C ASP A 74 -9.15 1.95 12.51
N ILE A 75 -8.50 1.00 11.83
CA ILE A 75 -7.56 0.06 12.46
C ILE A 75 -6.32 0.79 13.01
N GLY A 76 -5.77 1.75 12.27
CA GLY A 76 -4.62 2.55 12.69
C GLY A 76 -4.89 3.28 14.02
N LYS A 77 -6.08 3.85 14.18
CA LYS A 77 -6.50 4.49 15.45
C LYS A 77 -6.61 3.51 16.61
N ILE A 78 -7.04 2.28 16.35
CA ILE A 78 -7.10 1.24 17.38
C ILE A 78 -5.70 0.85 17.83
N LEU A 79 -4.76 0.71 16.90
CA LEU A 79 -3.36 0.42 17.19
C LEU A 79 -2.69 1.54 17.99
N GLU A 80 -2.92 2.80 17.61
CA GLU A 80 -2.40 3.96 18.32
C GLU A 80 -2.90 4.01 19.77
N LYS A 81 -4.20 3.78 20.00
CA LYS A 81 -4.77 3.69 21.35
C LYS A 81 -4.17 2.53 22.15
N LYS A 82 -4.08 1.34 21.56
CA LYS A 82 -3.47 0.17 22.24
C LYS A 82 -1.99 0.36 22.56
N SER A 83 -1.26 1.11 21.72
CA SER A 83 0.15 1.41 21.94
C SER A 83 0.38 2.46 23.03
N GLY A 84 -0.60 3.33 23.29
CA GLY A 84 -0.50 4.37 24.31
C GLY A 84 -0.97 3.94 25.71
N GLU A 85 -1.59 2.77 25.84
CA GLU A 85 -2.08 2.22 27.13
C GLU A 85 -1.07 1.25 27.80
N GLN A 86 0.19 1.20 27.32
CA GLN A 86 1.26 0.38 27.91
C GLN A 86 2.20 1.16 28.82
#